data_AF-A0A7C4TZM4-F1
#
_entry.id   AF-A0A7C4TZM4-F1
#
_cell.length_a   1.000
_cell.length_b   1.000
_cell.length_c   1.000
_cell.angle_alpha   90.00
_cell.angle_beta   90.00
_cell.angle_gamma   90.00
#
_symmetry.space_group_name_H-M   'P 1'
#
loop_
_entity.id
_entity.type
_entity.pdbx_description
1 polymer ?
#
loop_
_entity_poly.entity_id
_entity_poly.type
_entity_poly.pdbx_seq_one_letter_code
_entity_poly.pdbx_strand_id
1 'polypeptide(L)'
;MLAVNKNKFRIVQISPVEYIHSQCFDEVVLLLKYAFESLGIDCDLSKNIFDENKINIVVGSNLLKYSDSLKNFIYIPFQLEQISKNSPWFNENFIKIMQNAYEVWDYSIENVNTLQKFSVKAKYLPLGYNERLERIKHLKINDKNIDILFYGSVNERRKKVLDELNNFNVKILFGVYGAERDAYIAKSKILINIHYYETKIFESVRISYLLNNRCFIISEESIENPYKDIDLVVAPYEKIVEFCRFYLSRADLIEKKRNENYEQFKTKYYMSNFLNQLLADIKI
;
A
#
# COMPACT_ATOMS: atom_id res chain seq x y z
N MET A 1 -31.87 3.88 -8.99
CA MET A 1 -32.28 3.20 -7.74
C MET A 1 -31.28 2.07 -7.51
N LEU A 2 -30.18 2.35 -6.80
CA LEU A 2 -29.09 1.39 -6.59
C LEU A 2 -29.55 0.36 -5.57
N ALA A 3 -29.54 -0.92 -5.95
CA ALA A 3 -29.76 -2.02 -5.02
C ALA A 3 -28.62 -1.98 -4.00
N VAL A 4 -28.91 -1.48 -2.79
CA VAL A 4 -27.99 -1.57 -1.65
C VAL A 4 -27.78 -3.05 -1.40
N ASN A 5 -26.58 -3.52 -1.71
CA ASN A 5 -26.18 -4.91 -1.57
C ASN A 5 -26.40 -5.30 -0.09
N LYS A 6 -27.26 -6.29 0.18
CA LYS A 6 -27.64 -6.72 1.55
C LYS A 6 -26.50 -7.43 2.30
N ASN A 7 -25.33 -7.55 1.68
CA ASN A 7 -24.21 -8.29 2.22
C ASN A 7 -23.50 -7.48 3.31
N LYS A 8 -23.33 -8.09 4.48
CA LYS A 8 -22.49 -7.57 5.56
C LYS A 8 -21.05 -7.96 5.28
N PHE A 9 -20.14 -7.01 5.38
CA PHE A 9 -18.71 -7.24 5.20
C PHE A 9 -17.99 -7.25 6.55
N ARG A 10 -16.83 -7.90 6.58
CA ARG A 10 -15.85 -7.80 7.65
C ARG A 10 -14.48 -7.66 7.02
N ILE A 11 -13.67 -6.70 7.47
CA ILE A 11 -12.25 -6.69 7.14
C ILE A 11 -11.51 -7.45 8.24
N VAL A 12 -10.88 -8.55 7.86
CA VAL A 12 -10.07 -9.39 8.74
C VAL A 12 -8.61 -9.04 8.50
N GLN A 13 -7.98 -8.37 9.47
CA GLN A 13 -6.53 -8.18 9.45
C GLN A 13 -5.86 -9.39 10.07
N ILE A 14 -4.94 -10.02 9.33
CA ILE A 14 -4.15 -11.13 9.85
C ILE A 14 -2.94 -10.56 10.58
N SER A 15 -2.87 -10.84 11.87
CA SER A 15 -1.87 -10.29 12.78
C SER A 15 -1.43 -11.38 13.75
N PRO A 16 -0.41 -12.20 13.38
CA PRO A 16 0.16 -13.19 14.27
C PRO A 16 0.71 -12.55 15.55
N VAL A 17 0.64 -13.28 16.66
CA VAL A 17 1.20 -12.86 17.94
C VAL A 17 2.70 -12.57 17.76
N GLU A 18 3.17 -11.47 18.36
CA GLU A 18 4.57 -11.01 18.29
C GLU A 18 5.10 -10.65 16.89
N TYR A 19 4.25 -10.61 15.86
CA TYR A 19 4.65 -10.20 14.52
C TYR A 19 4.28 -8.75 14.22
N ILE A 20 5.12 -7.83 14.70
CA ILE A 20 4.91 -6.37 14.56
C ILE A 20 4.76 -5.92 13.09
N HIS A 21 5.39 -6.64 12.15
CA HIS A 21 5.35 -6.30 10.74
C HIS A 21 3.96 -6.41 10.12
N SER A 22 3.00 -7.10 10.76
CA SER A 22 1.59 -7.07 10.34
C SER A 22 0.95 -5.67 10.38
N GLN A 23 1.57 -4.72 11.12
CA GLN A 23 1.15 -3.32 11.15
C GLN A 23 1.42 -2.57 9.83
N CYS A 24 2.21 -3.15 8.90
CA CYS A 24 2.35 -2.56 7.56
C CYS A 24 1.01 -2.47 6.80
N PHE A 25 0.00 -3.23 7.23
CA PHE A 25 -1.32 -3.28 6.65
C PHE A 25 -2.35 -2.35 7.32
N ASP A 26 -2.01 -1.72 8.45
CA ASP A 26 -2.97 -0.93 9.25
C ASP A 26 -3.62 0.18 8.42
N GLU A 27 -2.83 0.87 7.59
CA GLU A 27 -3.33 1.91 6.70
C GLU A 27 -4.28 1.39 5.62
N VAL A 28 -4.05 0.19 5.09
CA VAL A 28 -4.92 -0.42 4.07
C VAL A 28 -6.23 -0.91 4.70
N VAL A 29 -6.17 -1.46 5.92
CA VAL A 29 -7.37 -1.83 6.68
C VAL A 29 -8.26 -0.61 6.93
N LEU A 30 -7.66 0.52 7.34
CA LEU A 30 -8.39 1.78 7.52
C LEU A 30 -8.91 2.34 6.20
N LEU A 31 -8.11 2.29 5.12
CA LEU A 31 -8.53 2.69 3.78
C LEU A 31 -9.80 1.97 3.35
N LEU A 32 -9.82 0.64 3.47
CA LEU A 32 -10.99 -0.17 3.14
C LEU A 32 -12.17 0.18 4.05
N LYS A 33 -11.95 0.28 5.36
CA LYS A 33 -13.01 0.60 6.33
C LYS A 33 -13.71 1.91 5.98
N TYR A 34 -12.92 2.95 5.70
CA TYR A 34 -13.45 4.25 5.34
C TYR A 34 -14.13 4.22 3.97
N ALA A 35 -13.59 3.46 3.01
CA ALA A 35 -14.21 3.31 1.70
C ALA A 35 -15.59 2.64 1.78
N PHE A 36 -15.75 1.59 2.60
CA PHE A 36 -17.05 0.96 2.88
C PHE A 36 -18.02 1.93 3.57
N GLU A 37 -17.55 2.69 4.56
CA GLU A 37 -18.38 3.69 5.27
C GLU A 37 -18.86 4.80 4.32
N SER A 38 -18.00 5.31 3.43
CA SER A 38 -18.37 6.29 2.42
C SER A 38 -19.40 5.76 1.41
N LEU A 39 -19.49 4.44 1.24
CA LEU A 39 -20.52 3.78 0.41
C LEU A 39 -21.79 3.44 1.19
N GLY A 40 -21.84 3.70 2.50
CA GLY A 40 -22.97 3.34 3.37
C GLY A 40 -23.15 1.83 3.57
N ILE A 41 -22.08 1.04 3.40
CA ILE A 41 -22.11 -0.42 3.50
C ILE A 41 -21.63 -0.86 4.89
N ASP A 42 -22.38 -1.77 5.52
CA ASP A 42 -22.01 -2.34 6.83
C ASP A 42 -20.74 -3.19 6.71
N CYS A 43 -19.67 -2.72 7.35
CA CYS A 43 -18.37 -3.36 7.37
C CYS A 43 -17.73 -3.17 8.75
N ASP A 44 -17.50 -4.26 9.48
CA ASP A 44 -16.76 -4.24 10.75
C ASP A 44 -15.29 -4.66 10.56
N LEU A 45 -14.49 -4.47 11.61
CA LEU A 45 -13.08 -4.85 11.65
C LEU A 45 -12.87 -5.98 12.64
N SER A 46 -12.01 -6.93 12.31
CA SER A 46 -11.52 -7.93 13.25
C SER A 46 -10.02 -8.19 13.02
N LYS A 47 -9.38 -8.77 14.04
CA LYS A 47 -8.04 -9.35 13.92
C LYS A 47 -8.15 -10.86 14.02
N ASN A 48 -7.69 -11.59 13.01
CA ASN A 48 -7.67 -13.06 12.95
C ASN A 48 -9.03 -13.78 13.12
N ILE A 49 -10.17 -13.07 13.15
CA ILE A 49 -11.50 -13.66 13.41
C ILE A 49 -12.41 -13.48 12.20
N PHE A 50 -12.75 -14.58 11.55
CA PHE A 50 -13.69 -14.61 10.43
C PHE A 50 -15.13 -14.68 10.93
N ASP A 51 -16.09 -14.34 10.07
CA ASP A 51 -17.54 -14.44 10.34
C ASP A 51 -18.21 -15.27 9.24
N GLU A 52 -18.95 -16.32 9.63
CA GLU A 52 -19.65 -17.21 8.69
C GLU A 52 -20.83 -16.52 7.99
N ASN A 53 -21.36 -15.44 8.58
CA ASN A 53 -22.51 -14.70 8.06
C ASN A 53 -22.12 -13.44 7.27
N LYS A 54 -20.82 -13.25 7.01
CA LYS A 54 -20.28 -12.07 6.30
C LYS A 54 -19.31 -12.47 5.19
N ILE A 55 -19.10 -11.54 4.27
CA ILE A 55 -17.98 -11.62 3.33
C ILE A 55 -16.75 -11.07 4.03
N ASN A 56 -15.72 -11.91 4.18
CA ASN A 56 -14.49 -11.56 4.89
C ASN A 56 -13.44 -11.03 3.91
N ILE A 57 -13.18 -9.73 3.92
CA ILE A 57 -12.07 -9.12 3.19
C ILE A 57 -10.79 -9.32 4.00
N VAL A 58 -9.88 -10.17 3.52
CA VAL A 58 -8.71 -10.59 4.28
C VAL A 58 -7.49 -9.79 3.87
N VAL A 59 -6.92 -9.04 4.82
CA VAL A 59 -5.68 -8.28 4.62
C VAL A 59 -4.54 -8.98 5.36
N GLY A 60 -3.41 -9.17 4.69
CA GLY A 60 -2.27 -9.93 5.23
C GLY A 60 -2.42 -11.45 5.09
N SER A 61 -3.10 -11.92 4.04
CA SER A 61 -3.32 -13.35 3.77
C SER A 61 -2.03 -14.15 3.58
N ASN A 62 -0.89 -13.51 3.27
CA ASN A 62 0.43 -14.13 3.26
C ASN A 62 0.88 -14.66 4.64
N LEU A 63 0.29 -14.17 5.73
CA LEU A 63 0.55 -14.60 7.09
C LEU A 63 -0.38 -15.73 7.56
N LEU A 64 -1.38 -16.11 6.74
CA LEU A 64 -2.28 -17.22 7.06
C LEU A 64 -1.63 -18.57 6.79
N LYS A 65 -2.00 -19.54 7.62
CA LYS A 65 -1.81 -20.96 7.32
C LYS A 65 -3.13 -21.53 6.83
N TYR A 66 -3.09 -22.24 5.71
CA TYR A 66 -4.25 -22.91 5.17
C TYR A 66 -4.75 -23.96 6.17
N SER A 67 -6.07 -23.96 6.37
CA SER A 67 -6.82 -24.96 7.12
C SER A 67 -8.12 -25.20 6.37
N ASP A 68 -8.63 -26.43 6.37
CA ASP A 68 -9.93 -26.73 5.75
C ASP A 68 -11.09 -25.98 6.41
N SER A 69 -10.91 -25.48 7.63
CA SER A 69 -11.87 -24.57 8.28
C SER A 69 -12.11 -23.27 7.49
N LEU A 70 -11.18 -22.83 6.64
CA LEU A 70 -11.37 -21.65 5.78
C LEU A 70 -12.54 -21.85 4.79
N LYS A 71 -12.87 -23.09 4.44
CA LYS A 71 -14.00 -23.43 3.56
C LYS A 71 -15.36 -23.12 4.17
N ASN A 72 -15.43 -22.91 5.48
CA ASN A 72 -16.67 -22.50 6.17
C ASN A 72 -16.98 -21.01 5.98
N PHE A 73 -16.05 -20.23 5.42
CA PHE A 73 -16.18 -18.79 5.28
C PHE A 73 -16.17 -18.39 3.81
N ILE A 74 -16.95 -17.36 3.48
CA ILE A 74 -16.76 -16.62 2.24
C ILE A 74 -15.68 -15.56 2.51
N TYR A 75 -14.57 -15.65 1.80
CA TYR A 75 -13.47 -14.71 1.96
C TYR A 75 -12.89 -14.24 0.63
N ILE A 76 -12.40 -13.01 0.64
CA ILE A 76 -11.74 -12.32 -0.46
C ILE A 76 -10.41 -11.79 0.06
N PRO A 77 -9.28 -12.46 -0.21
CA PRO A 77 -7.97 -11.89 0.07
C PRO A 77 -7.77 -10.60 -0.72
N PHE A 78 -7.45 -9.50 -0.03
CA PHE A 78 -6.77 -8.38 -0.66
C PHE A 78 -5.27 -8.65 -0.57
N GLN A 79 -4.73 -9.23 -1.64
CA GLN A 79 -3.33 -9.58 -1.78
C GLN A 79 -2.51 -8.30 -1.92
N LEU A 80 -1.47 -8.14 -1.09
CA LEU A 80 -0.62 -6.95 -1.04
C LEU A 80 0.89 -7.25 -1.15
N GLU A 81 1.27 -8.50 -1.39
CA GLU A 81 2.66 -8.92 -1.50
C GLU A 81 3.12 -9.01 -2.95
N GLN A 82 4.41 -8.87 -3.21
CA GLN A 82 4.93 -9.10 -4.56
C GLN A 82 4.95 -10.60 -4.88
N ILE A 83 4.35 -10.99 -6.01
CA ILE A 83 4.42 -12.36 -6.51
C ILE A 83 5.64 -12.49 -7.42
N SER A 84 6.69 -13.13 -6.90
CA SER A 84 7.92 -13.38 -7.65
C SER A 84 8.52 -14.73 -7.28
N LYS A 85 9.37 -15.29 -8.15
CA LYS A 85 10.06 -16.57 -7.89
C LYS A 85 10.91 -16.55 -6.62
N ASN A 86 11.37 -15.37 -6.20
CA ASN A 86 12.22 -15.18 -5.03
C ASN A 86 11.44 -14.72 -3.79
N SER A 87 10.10 -14.57 -3.90
CA SER A 87 9.25 -14.16 -2.79
C SER A 87 8.99 -15.35 -1.86
N PRO A 88 9.35 -15.28 -0.56
CA PRO A 88 9.08 -16.38 0.37
C PRO A 88 7.58 -16.60 0.60
N TRP A 89 6.77 -15.59 0.30
CA TRP A 89 5.31 -15.64 0.41
C TRP A 89 4.65 -16.41 -0.72
N PHE A 90 5.31 -16.55 -1.87
CA PHE A 90 4.76 -17.25 -3.02
C PHE A 90 5.07 -18.75 -2.96
N ASN A 91 4.30 -19.46 -2.14
CA ASN A 91 4.46 -20.89 -1.87
C ASN A 91 3.12 -21.66 -1.96
N GLU A 92 3.15 -22.98 -1.80
CA GLU A 92 1.96 -23.84 -1.91
C GLU A 92 0.84 -23.44 -0.94
N ASN A 93 1.18 -23.06 0.29
CA ASN A 93 0.20 -22.60 1.28
C ASN A 93 -0.53 -21.35 0.78
N PHE A 94 0.21 -20.37 0.27
CA PHE A 94 -0.34 -19.15 -0.32
C PHE A 94 -1.26 -19.45 -1.51
N ILE A 95 -0.80 -20.27 -2.47
CA ILE A 95 -1.63 -20.65 -3.63
C ILE A 95 -2.91 -21.35 -3.19
N LYS A 96 -2.83 -22.28 -2.22
CA LYS A 96 -4.00 -23.02 -1.73
C LYS A 96 -5.04 -22.09 -1.07
N ILE A 97 -4.60 -21.09 -0.31
CA ILE A 97 -5.49 -20.05 0.25
C ILE A 97 -6.18 -19.28 -0.88
N MET A 98 -5.46 -18.88 -1.92
CA MET A 98 -6.03 -18.11 -3.03
C MET A 98 -7.00 -18.94 -3.89
N GLN A 99 -6.72 -20.23 -4.10
CA GLN A 99 -7.58 -21.13 -4.88
C GLN A 99 -8.90 -21.49 -4.18
N ASN A 100 -8.94 -21.44 -2.84
CA ASN A 100 -10.15 -21.71 -2.05
C ASN A 100 -10.94 -20.43 -1.72
N ALA A 101 -10.44 -19.25 -2.12
CA ALA A 101 -11.15 -17.99 -1.94
C ALA A 101 -12.31 -17.84 -2.92
N TYR A 102 -13.30 -17.00 -2.58
CA TYR A 102 -14.39 -16.65 -3.52
C TYR A 102 -13.86 -15.90 -4.75
N GLU A 103 -12.98 -14.93 -4.49
CA GLU A 103 -12.11 -14.27 -5.47
C GLU A 103 -10.93 -13.64 -4.71
N VAL A 104 -9.94 -13.14 -5.44
CA VAL A 104 -8.81 -12.39 -4.90
C VAL A 104 -8.84 -10.97 -5.47
N TRP A 105 -8.67 -9.98 -4.61
CA TRP A 105 -8.38 -8.61 -5.02
C TRP A 105 -6.87 -8.40 -4.91
N ASP A 106 -6.27 -7.70 -5.87
CA ASP A 106 -4.84 -7.46 -5.88
C ASP A 106 -4.52 -6.05 -6.40
N TYR A 107 -3.52 -5.42 -5.82
CA TYR A 107 -3.09 -4.06 -6.16
C TYR A 107 -2.22 -3.98 -7.42
N SER A 108 -1.80 -5.11 -7.98
CA SER A 108 -0.91 -5.21 -9.15
C SER A 108 -1.55 -6.02 -10.26
N ILE A 109 -1.65 -5.45 -11.46
CA ILE A 109 -2.15 -6.17 -12.64
C ILE A 109 -1.25 -7.35 -13.02
N GLU A 110 0.06 -7.26 -12.77
CA GLU A 110 1.01 -8.34 -13.00
C GLU A 110 0.76 -9.53 -12.07
N ASN A 111 0.45 -9.24 -10.79
CA ASN A 111 0.06 -10.27 -9.83
C ASN A 111 -1.26 -10.92 -10.25
N VAL A 112 -2.28 -10.14 -10.65
CA VAL A 112 -3.56 -10.66 -11.16
C VAL A 112 -3.32 -11.64 -12.31
N ASN A 113 -2.55 -11.24 -13.32
CA ASN A 113 -2.21 -12.07 -14.47
C ASN A 113 -1.44 -13.33 -14.06
N THR A 114 -0.60 -13.25 -13.03
CA THR A 114 0.12 -14.41 -12.50
C THR A 114 -0.81 -15.37 -11.78
N LEU A 115 -1.67 -14.88 -10.88
CA LEU A 115 -2.64 -15.68 -10.13
C LEU A 115 -3.62 -16.42 -11.06
N GLN A 116 -4.06 -15.79 -12.15
CA GLN A 116 -4.94 -16.43 -13.13
C GLN A 116 -4.32 -17.68 -13.76
N LYS A 117 -2.99 -17.74 -13.92
CA LYS A 117 -2.27 -18.94 -14.40
C LYS A 117 -2.35 -20.11 -13.42
N PHE A 118 -2.68 -19.85 -12.15
CA PHE A 118 -2.92 -20.85 -11.11
C PHE A 118 -4.41 -21.12 -10.88
N SER A 119 -5.26 -20.78 -11.85
CA SER A 119 -6.71 -20.93 -11.77
C SER A 119 -7.35 -20.16 -10.61
N VAL A 120 -6.72 -19.08 -10.17
CA VAL A 120 -7.28 -18.16 -9.16
C VAL A 120 -8.09 -17.07 -9.86
N LYS A 121 -9.34 -16.89 -9.44
CA LYS A 121 -10.16 -15.75 -9.86
C LYS A 121 -9.65 -14.48 -9.19
N ALA A 122 -8.79 -13.74 -9.88
CA ALA A 122 -8.20 -12.50 -9.38
C ALA A 122 -8.74 -11.26 -10.13
N LYS A 123 -8.94 -10.16 -9.39
CA LYS A 123 -9.36 -8.85 -9.89
C LYS A 123 -8.43 -7.75 -9.38
N TYR A 124 -8.25 -6.73 -10.20
CA TYR A 124 -7.43 -5.57 -9.85
C TYR A 124 -8.20 -4.60 -8.95
N LEU A 125 -7.61 -4.23 -7.82
CA LEU A 125 -8.08 -3.18 -6.92
C LEU A 125 -6.91 -2.25 -6.57
N PRO A 126 -6.80 -1.06 -7.19
CA PRO A 126 -5.76 -0.11 -6.81
C PRO A 126 -5.98 0.43 -5.40
N LEU A 127 -4.90 0.86 -4.74
CA LEU A 127 -4.98 1.60 -3.49
C LEU A 127 -5.17 3.09 -3.79
N GLY A 128 -6.26 3.65 -3.28
CA GLY A 128 -6.69 5.01 -3.56
C GLY A 128 -6.57 6.01 -2.40
N TYR A 129 -7.22 7.14 -2.58
CA TYR A 129 -7.37 8.23 -1.63
C TYR A 129 -8.63 8.07 -0.78
N ASN A 130 -8.53 8.46 0.48
CA ASN A 130 -9.66 8.74 1.36
C ASN A 130 -9.25 9.85 2.34
N GLU A 131 -10.08 10.89 2.48
CA GLU A 131 -9.77 12.07 3.30
C GLU A 131 -9.47 11.75 4.77
N ARG A 132 -9.99 10.65 5.30
CA ARG A 132 -9.74 10.23 6.69
C ARG A 132 -8.36 9.60 6.90
N LEU A 133 -7.59 9.41 5.83
CA LEU A 133 -6.17 9.04 5.89
C LEU A 133 -5.22 10.23 5.81
N GLU A 134 -5.72 11.47 5.69
CA GLU A 134 -4.96 12.69 5.91
C GLU A 134 -4.66 12.89 7.40
N ARG A 135 -3.66 12.16 7.91
CA ARG A 135 -3.36 12.08 9.35
C ARG A 135 -2.11 12.88 9.73
N ILE A 136 -1.24 13.19 8.78
CA ILE A 136 0.07 13.78 9.06
C ILE A 136 0.00 15.30 8.98
N LYS A 137 0.19 15.95 10.13
CA LYS A 137 0.39 17.40 10.23
C LYS A 137 1.86 17.72 9.97
N HIS A 138 2.16 18.20 8.77
CA HIS A 138 3.53 18.53 8.38
C HIS A 138 4.03 19.83 9.02
N LEU A 139 5.32 19.83 9.36
CA LEU A 139 6.06 21.07 9.57
C LEU A 139 6.22 21.82 8.24
N LYS A 140 6.41 23.14 8.30
CA LYS A 140 6.79 23.93 7.11
C LYS A 140 8.11 23.41 6.58
N ILE A 141 8.33 23.52 5.26
CA ILE A 141 9.52 22.96 4.61
C ILE A 141 10.85 23.41 5.25
N ASN A 142 10.91 24.66 5.71
CA ASN A 142 12.09 25.24 6.37
C ASN A 142 12.29 24.78 7.82
N ASP A 143 11.23 24.26 8.47
CA ASP A 143 11.27 23.77 9.86
C ASP A 143 11.54 22.27 9.92
N LYS A 144 11.51 21.57 8.77
CA LYS A 144 11.83 20.14 8.67
C LYS A 144 13.32 19.91 8.85
N ASN A 145 13.67 19.12 9.86
CA ASN A 145 15.06 18.82 10.20
C ASN A 145 15.58 17.52 9.59
N ILE A 146 14.74 16.68 8.96
CA ILE A 146 15.17 15.47 8.25
C ILE A 146 15.17 15.80 6.76
N ASP A 147 16.33 15.70 6.12
CA ASP A 147 16.42 15.96 4.68
C ASP A 147 15.77 14.83 3.90
N ILE A 148 16.12 13.58 4.23
CA ILE A 148 15.68 12.40 3.50
C ILE A 148 15.26 11.32 4.50
N LEU A 149 14.09 10.72 4.26
CA LEU A 149 13.60 9.57 5.00
C LEU A 149 13.45 8.36 4.09
N PHE A 150 14.01 7.25 4.54
CA PHE A 150 13.72 5.92 4.03
C PHE A 150 13.14 5.07 5.16
N TYR A 151 12.13 4.26 4.87
CA TYR A 151 11.62 3.27 5.83
C TYR A 151 11.27 1.94 5.16
N GLY A 152 11.80 0.86 5.71
CA GLY A 152 11.70 -0.51 5.19
C GLY A 152 13.00 -1.28 5.34
N SER A 153 13.00 -2.54 4.90
CA SER A 153 14.20 -3.40 4.98
C SER A 153 15.33 -2.85 4.11
N VAL A 154 16.55 -2.80 4.65
CA VAL A 154 17.75 -2.40 3.89
C VAL A 154 18.44 -3.65 3.37
N ASN A 155 18.74 -3.67 2.06
CA ASN A 155 19.63 -4.64 1.43
C ASN A 155 20.83 -3.90 0.82
N GLU A 156 21.80 -4.62 0.26
CA GLU A 156 23.00 -4.03 -0.33
C GLU A 156 22.71 -3.00 -1.43
N ARG A 157 21.66 -3.20 -2.23
CA ARG A 157 21.23 -2.23 -3.26
C ARG A 157 20.80 -0.92 -2.61
N ARG A 158 19.86 -0.96 -1.67
CA ARG A 158 19.37 0.23 -0.95
C ARG A 158 20.49 0.90 -0.17
N LYS A 159 21.37 0.10 0.47
CA LYS A 159 22.52 0.59 1.25
C LYS A 159 23.45 1.45 0.41
N LYS A 160 23.77 1.06 -0.84
CA LYS A 160 24.61 1.87 -1.74
C LYS A 160 24.08 3.29 -1.92
N VAL A 161 22.79 3.43 -2.26
CA VAL A 161 22.15 4.74 -2.43
C VAL A 161 22.12 5.53 -1.12
N LEU A 162 21.79 4.87 -0.01
CA LEU A 162 21.71 5.51 1.31
C LEU A 162 23.09 6.00 1.81
N ASP A 163 24.15 5.24 1.56
CA ASP A 163 25.52 5.60 1.93
C ASP A 163 26.01 6.83 1.12
N GLU A 164 25.65 6.94 -0.16
CA GLU A 164 25.98 8.11 -1.00
C GLU A 164 25.25 9.41 -0.60
N LEU A 165 24.21 9.29 0.23
CA LEU A 165 23.44 10.39 0.80
C LEU A 165 23.93 10.81 2.19
N ASN A 166 25.04 10.25 2.69
CA ASN A 166 25.59 10.49 4.04
C ASN A 166 25.88 11.97 4.39
N ASN A 167 26.06 12.83 3.38
CA ASN A 167 26.26 14.27 3.56
C ASN A 167 24.95 15.04 3.90
N PHE A 168 23.80 14.36 3.89
CA PHE A 168 22.51 14.89 4.30
C PHE A 168 22.05 14.28 5.63
N ASN A 169 21.08 14.92 6.31
CA ASN A 169 20.43 14.29 7.45
C ASN A 169 19.43 13.21 6.97
N VAL A 170 19.97 12.02 6.68
CA VAL A 170 19.21 10.84 6.30
C VAL A 170 18.72 10.10 7.53
N LYS A 171 17.43 9.76 7.57
CA LYS A 171 16.86 8.84 8.56
C LYS A 171 16.39 7.55 7.90
N ILE A 172 16.77 6.44 8.50
CA ILE A 172 16.43 5.08 8.07
C ILE A 172 15.62 4.45 9.19
N LEU A 173 14.40 4.02 8.92
CA LEU A 173 13.54 3.33 9.87
C LEU A 173 13.27 1.89 9.43
N PHE A 174 13.22 0.97 10.39
CA PHE A 174 12.82 -0.41 10.17
C PHE A 174 11.93 -0.88 11.33
N GLY A 175 10.79 -1.50 11.02
CA GLY A 175 9.84 -1.96 12.04
C GLY A 175 9.11 -0.83 12.79
N VAL A 176 9.09 0.39 12.24
CA VAL A 176 8.39 1.55 12.82
C VAL A 176 7.12 1.82 12.02
N TYR A 177 5.98 1.86 12.70
CA TYR A 177 4.65 1.99 12.10
C TYR A 177 3.80 3.06 12.81
N GLY A 178 2.63 3.36 12.24
CA GLY A 178 1.64 4.24 12.83
C GLY A 178 2.18 5.64 13.20
N ALA A 179 1.74 6.15 14.35
CA ALA A 179 2.02 7.52 14.79
C ALA A 179 3.52 7.83 14.93
N GLU A 180 4.34 6.85 15.32
CA GLU A 180 5.79 7.04 15.42
C GLU A 180 6.40 7.27 14.04
N ARG A 181 6.10 6.42 13.06
CA ARG A 181 6.54 6.59 11.66
C ARG A 181 6.06 7.92 11.11
N ASP A 182 4.81 8.26 11.37
CA ASP A 182 4.17 9.48 10.88
C ASP A 182 4.83 10.75 11.45
N ALA A 183 5.34 10.70 12.69
CA ALA A 183 6.11 11.80 13.28
C ALA A 183 7.46 12.03 12.58
N TYR A 184 8.10 10.98 12.07
CA TYR A 184 9.29 11.13 11.22
C TYR A 184 8.91 11.70 9.85
N ILE A 185 7.87 11.17 9.20
CA ILE A 185 7.36 11.68 7.92
C ILE A 185 7.02 13.18 8.01
N ALA A 186 6.39 13.62 9.11
CA ALA A 186 6.06 15.03 9.34
C ALA A 186 7.28 15.95 9.28
N LYS A 187 8.45 15.45 9.73
CA LYS A 187 9.73 16.17 9.83
C LYS A 187 10.64 16.00 8.60
N SER A 188 10.26 15.17 7.62
CA SER A 188 11.07 14.86 6.43
C SER A 188 10.73 15.71 5.22
N LYS A 189 11.76 16.18 4.50
CA LYS A 189 11.61 16.93 3.24
C LYS A 189 11.35 16.01 2.06
N ILE A 190 12.13 14.94 1.94
CA ILE A 190 12.03 13.93 0.87
C ILE A 190 11.78 12.56 1.48
N LEU A 191 10.82 11.82 0.92
CA LEU A 191 10.64 10.39 1.18
C LEU A 191 11.14 9.63 -0.05
N ILE A 192 12.15 8.78 0.12
CA ILE A 192 12.70 8.02 -1.00
C ILE A 192 12.11 6.62 -1.05
N ASN A 193 11.69 6.20 -2.24
CA ASN A 193 11.23 4.85 -2.52
C ASN A 193 12.23 4.16 -3.46
N ILE A 194 12.82 3.05 -3.01
CA ILE A 194 13.84 2.30 -3.76
C ILE A 194 13.39 0.84 -3.74
N HIS A 195 13.42 0.15 -4.87
CA HIS A 195 12.98 -1.23 -4.97
C HIS A 195 13.83 -2.18 -4.12
N TYR A 196 13.17 -3.17 -3.52
CA TYR A 196 13.88 -4.26 -2.82
C TYR A 196 14.24 -5.38 -3.78
N TYR A 197 13.27 -5.78 -4.62
CA TYR A 197 13.35 -6.91 -5.53
C TYR A 197 13.60 -6.46 -6.97
N GLU A 198 14.20 -7.33 -7.77
CA GLU A 198 14.44 -7.13 -9.20
C GLU A 198 13.14 -7.06 -10.02
N THR A 199 12.04 -7.59 -9.50
CA THR A 199 10.72 -7.47 -10.13
C THR A 199 10.25 -6.04 -10.29
N LYS A 200 10.76 -5.10 -9.47
CA LYS A 200 10.43 -3.67 -9.54
C LYS A 200 8.92 -3.40 -9.60
N ILE A 201 8.13 -4.24 -8.93
CA ILE A 201 6.70 -3.98 -8.72
C ILE A 201 6.60 -2.76 -7.80
N PHE A 202 5.83 -1.77 -8.25
CA PHE A 202 5.64 -0.49 -7.57
C PHE A 202 5.07 -0.69 -6.16
N GLU A 203 5.67 -0.06 -5.15
CA GLU A 203 5.25 -0.19 -3.74
C GLU A 203 3.99 0.63 -3.41
N SER A 204 2.87 0.33 -4.08
CA SER A 204 1.59 1.06 -3.95
C SER A 204 1.08 1.17 -2.52
N VAL A 205 1.32 0.15 -1.68
CA VAL A 205 0.97 0.19 -0.24
C VAL A 205 1.65 1.37 0.45
N ARG A 206 2.95 1.57 0.20
CA ARG A 206 3.70 2.69 0.77
C ARG A 206 3.26 4.01 0.14
N ILE A 207 3.25 4.06 -1.19
CA ILE A 207 3.11 5.32 -1.93
C ILE A 207 1.70 5.90 -1.80
N SER A 208 0.64 5.08 -1.84
CA SER A 208 -0.73 5.56 -1.66
C SER A 208 -0.93 6.27 -0.32
N TYR A 209 -0.35 5.76 0.77
CA TYR A 209 -0.44 6.41 2.07
C TYR A 209 0.30 7.76 2.11
N LEU A 210 1.47 7.83 1.46
CA LEU A 210 2.24 9.06 1.35
C LEU A 210 1.55 10.11 0.49
N LEU A 211 0.90 9.70 -0.60
CA LEU A 211 0.09 10.57 -1.45
C LEU A 211 -1.15 11.08 -0.70
N ASN A 212 -1.86 10.23 0.06
CA ASN A 212 -2.94 10.66 0.96
C ASN A 212 -2.46 11.76 1.92
N ASN A 213 -1.20 11.70 2.36
CA ASN A 213 -0.63 12.64 3.33
C ASN A 213 0.19 13.75 2.70
N ARG A 214 0.00 14.07 1.40
CA ARG A 214 0.67 15.22 0.77
C ARG A 214 2.19 15.19 0.94
N CYS A 215 2.81 14.01 0.91
CA CYS A 215 4.26 13.88 1.04
C CYS A 215 4.95 14.13 -0.31
N PHE A 216 6.16 14.68 -0.26
CA PHE A 216 7.03 14.71 -1.44
C PHE A 216 7.83 13.42 -1.52
N ILE A 217 7.74 12.75 -2.66
CA ILE A 217 8.30 11.41 -2.85
C ILE A 217 9.21 11.43 -4.07
N ILE A 218 10.39 10.84 -3.95
CA ILE A 218 11.22 10.45 -5.08
C ILE A 218 11.19 8.94 -5.16
N SER A 219 10.59 8.40 -6.22
CA SER A 219 10.53 6.94 -6.43
C SER A 219 11.55 6.50 -7.47
N GLU A 220 12.19 5.36 -7.22
CA GLU A 220 12.83 4.58 -8.27
C GLU A 220 11.81 4.26 -9.37
N GLU A 221 12.27 4.26 -10.61
CA GLU A 221 11.48 3.84 -11.77
C GLU A 221 11.09 2.36 -11.68
N SER A 222 9.79 2.12 -11.83
CA SER A 222 9.17 0.80 -11.89
C SER A 222 8.79 0.44 -13.33
N ILE A 223 8.62 -0.86 -13.61
CA ILE A 223 8.17 -1.34 -14.92
C ILE A 223 6.81 -0.72 -15.26
N GLU A 224 5.88 -0.76 -14.31
CA GLU A 224 4.61 -0.06 -14.40
C GLU A 224 4.38 0.81 -13.16
N ASN A 225 4.02 2.08 -13.39
CA ASN A 225 3.46 2.95 -12.36
C ASN A 225 1.92 2.85 -12.41
N PRO A 226 1.24 2.35 -11.36
CA PRO A 226 -0.22 2.27 -11.32
C PRO A 226 -0.89 3.65 -11.20
N TYR A 227 -0.12 4.68 -10.85
CA TYR A 227 -0.58 6.05 -10.67
C TYR A 227 -0.18 6.94 -11.87
N LYS A 228 -0.49 6.49 -13.09
CA LYS A 228 -0.11 7.15 -14.36
C LYS A 228 -0.57 8.59 -14.48
N ASP A 229 -1.66 8.94 -13.80
CA ASP A 229 -2.24 10.27 -13.83
C ASP A 229 -1.66 11.24 -12.78
N ILE A 230 -0.65 10.78 -12.04
CA ILE A 230 0.09 11.57 -11.06
C ILE A 230 1.47 11.87 -11.62
N ASP A 231 1.84 13.15 -11.55
CA ASP A 231 3.15 13.64 -11.97
C ASP A 231 4.20 13.40 -10.87
N LEU A 232 4.31 12.12 -10.46
CA LEU A 232 5.22 11.67 -9.41
C LEU A 232 6.67 11.89 -9.87
N VAL A 233 7.53 12.34 -8.96
CA VAL A 233 8.95 12.42 -9.25
C VAL A 233 9.54 11.01 -9.26
N VAL A 234 9.89 10.56 -10.47
CA VAL A 234 10.50 9.25 -10.72
C VAL A 234 11.94 9.45 -11.18
N ALA A 235 12.86 8.62 -10.67
CA ALA A 235 14.27 8.65 -11.02
C ALA A 235 14.76 7.25 -11.40
N PRO A 236 15.61 7.11 -12.44
CA PRO A 236 16.43 5.93 -12.62
C PRO A 236 17.27 5.67 -11.37
N TYR A 237 17.54 4.40 -11.06
CA TYR A 237 18.24 4.01 -9.84
C TYR A 237 19.57 4.75 -9.64
N GLU A 238 20.36 4.87 -10.71
CA GLU A 238 21.68 5.51 -10.73
C GLU A 238 21.60 7.03 -10.54
N LYS A 239 20.40 7.60 -10.64
CA LYS A 239 20.12 9.05 -10.56
C LYS A 239 19.35 9.45 -9.31
N ILE A 240 18.97 8.51 -8.44
CA ILE A 240 18.22 8.81 -7.21
C ILE A 240 18.97 9.83 -6.35
N VAL A 241 20.28 9.65 -6.18
CA VAL A 241 21.13 10.55 -5.39
C VAL A 241 21.13 11.96 -5.99
N GLU A 242 21.32 12.08 -7.31
CA GLU A 242 21.29 13.35 -8.04
C GLU A 242 19.95 14.08 -7.86
N PHE A 243 18.84 13.37 -8.01
CA PHE A 243 17.49 13.92 -7.81
C PHE A 243 17.29 14.41 -6.37
N CYS A 244 17.76 13.66 -5.37
CA CYS A 244 17.72 14.10 -3.98
C CYS A 244 18.47 15.42 -3.79
N ARG A 245 19.70 15.56 -4.33
CA ARG A 245 20.47 16.80 -4.25
C ARG A 245 19.74 17.96 -4.93
N PHE A 246 19.20 17.73 -6.12
CA PHE A 246 18.46 18.73 -6.88
C PHE A 246 17.26 19.28 -6.09
N TYR A 247 16.38 18.40 -5.60
CA TYR A 247 15.18 18.83 -4.89
C TYR A 247 15.47 19.43 -3.50
N LEU A 248 16.49 18.93 -2.78
CA LEU A 248 16.88 19.54 -1.49
C LEU A 248 17.33 20.99 -1.63
N SER A 249 17.86 21.38 -2.79
CA SER A 249 18.22 22.78 -3.08
C SER A 249 17.03 23.66 -3.50
N ARG A 250 15.83 23.08 -3.65
CA ARG A 250 14.64 23.70 -4.26
C ARG A 250 13.37 23.42 -3.46
N ALA A 251 13.27 24.03 -2.28
CA ALA A 251 12.11 23.92 -1.41
C ALA A 251 10.79 24.35 -2.09
N ASP A 252 10.86 25.32 -3.02
CA ASP A 252 9.76 25.74 -3.88
C ASP A 252 9.20 24.60 -4.74
N LEU A 253 10.09 23.81 -5.35
CA LEU A 253 9.70 22.69 -6.21
C LEU A 253 9.15 21.52 -5.40
N ILE A 254 9.72 21.25 -4.21
CA ILE A 254 9.19 20.24 -3.28
C ILE A 254 7.74 20.58 -2.91
N GLU A 255 7.49 21.82 -2.46
CA GLU A 255 6.15 22.27 -2.07
C GLU A 255 5.17 22.29 -3.25
N LYS A 256 5.62 22.70 -4.44
CA LYS A 256 4.79 22.62 -5.64
C LYS A 256 4.38 21.17 -5.94
N LYS A 257 5.36 20.26 -6.07
CA LYS A 257 5.11 18.88 -6.49
C LYS A 257 4.28 18.09 -5.49
N ARG A 258 4.56 18.20 -4.18
CA ARG A 258 3.76 17.48 -3.17
C ARG A 258 2.30 17.91 -3.15
N ASN A 259 2.02 19.17 -3.45
CA ASN A 259 0.65 19.69 -3.54
C ASN A 259 -0.02 19.20 -4.83
N GLU A 260 0.65 19.31 -5.97
CA GLU A 260 0.14 18.81 -7.25
C GLU A 260 -0.17 17.30 -7.18
N ASN A 261 0.76 16.50 -6.67
CA ASN A 261 0.58 15.05 -6.57
C ASN A 261 -0.56 14.66 -5.63
N TYR A 262 -0.69 15.37 -4.49
CA TYR A 262 -1.81 15.17 -3.58
C TYR A 262 -3.15 15.48 -4.25
N GLU A 263 -3.28 16.63 -4.91
CA GLU A 263 -4.56 17.02 -5.54
C GLU A 263 -4.90 16.07 -6.71
N GLN A 264 -3.90 15.64 -7.48
CA GLN A 264 -4.07 14.62 -8.52
C GLN A 264 -4.56 13.28 -7.92
N PHE A 265 -3.95 12.84 -6.81
CA PHE A 265 -4.35 11.60 -6.17
C PHE A 265 -5.78 11.66 -5.61
N LYS A 266 -6.07 12.74 -4.88
CA LYS A 266 -7.39 13.03 -4.30
C LYS A 266 -8.50 13.03 -5.35
N THR A 267 -8.26 13.64 -6.50
CA THR A 267 -9.27 13.82 -7.55
C THR A 267 -9.45 12.59 -8.44
N LYS A 268 -8.37 11.86 -8.73
CA LYS A 268 -8.38 10.79 -9.73
C LYS A 268 -8.47 9.38 -9.14
N TYR A 269 -8.08 9.19 -7.88
CA TYR A 269 -7.95 7.87 -7.27
C TYR A 269 -8.82 7.69 -6.03
N TYR A 270 -10.04 8.24 -6.00
CA TYR A 270 -10.93 8.12 -4.84
C TYR A 270 -11.30 6.64 -4.57
N MET A 271 -10.93 6.11 -3.40
CA MET A 271 -10.96 4.67 -3.12
C MET A 271 -12.36 4.06 -3.25
N SER A 272 -13.39 4.78 -2.78
CA SER A 272 -14.77 4.30 -2.82
C SER A 272 -15.27 4.05 -4.25
N ASN A 273 -14.73 4.76 -5.26
CA ASN A 273 -15.12 4.52 -6.65
C ASN A 273 -14.62 3.15 -7.13
N PHE A 274 -13.36 2.82 -6.84
CA PHE A 274 -12.78 1.53 -7.19
C PHE A 274 -13.44 0.38 -6.44
N LEU A 275 -13.66 0.55 -5.13
CA LEU A 275 -14.34 -0.45 -4.32
C LEU A 275 -15.77 -0.69 -4.82
N ASN A 276 -16.53 0.37 -5.11
CA ASN A 276 -17.91 0.25 -5.60
C ASN A 276 -18.00 -0.54 -6.92
N GLN A 277 -17.03 -0.35 -7.83
CA GLN A 277 -16.97 -1.12 -9.08
C GLN A 277 -16.81 -2.63 -8.83
N LEU A 278 -15.91 -3.03 -7.92
CA LEU A 278 -15.74 -4.45 -7.60
C LEU A 278 -16.94 -5.04 -6.87
N LEU A 279 -17.55 -4.28 -5.95
CA LEU A 279 -18.71 -4.73 -5.20
C LEU A 279 -19.94 -4.96 -6.09
N ALA A 280 -20.06 -4.25 -7.22
CA ALA A 280 -21.14 -4.45 -8.19
C ALA A 280 -21.10 -5.83 -8.87
N ASP A 281 -19.92 -6.45 -8.93
CA ASP A 281 -19.73 -7.76 -9.55
C ASP A 281 -19.89 -8.93 -8.59
N ILE A 282 -20.02 -8.67 -7.28
CA ILE A 282 -20.17 -9.72 -6.28
C ILE A 282 -21.58 -10.32 -6.41
N LYS A 283 -21.62 -11.58 -6.86
CA LYS A 283 -22.84 -12.40 -6.97
C LYS A 283 -22.79 -13.45 -5.87
N ILE A 284 -23.35 -13.12 -4.70
CA ILE A 284 -23.48 -14.02 -3.54
C ILE A 284 -24.94 -13.98 -3.13
#